data_AF-A0A2B4RPG2-F1
#
_entry.id   AF-A0A2B4RPG2-F1
#
_cell.length_a   1.000
_cell.length_b   1.000
_cell.length_c   1.000
_cell.angle_alpha   90.00
_cell.angle_beta   90.00
_cell.angle_gamma   90.00
#
_symmetry.space_group_name_H-M   'P 1'
#
loop_
_entity.id
_entity.type
_entity.pdbx_description
1 polymer ?
#
loop_
_entity_poly.entity_id
_entity_poly.type
_entity_poly.pdbx_seq_one_letter_code
_entity_poly.pdbx_strand_id
1 'polypeptide(L)'
;MNFFLFLLAFLAWTEAAPSPPQCGKIRGSPCSEDSECACLNRHNKSSLICNTRLRCEKETFVDQIQRRQPCHRIYKTYCEVNTDCPCGEARLICEDHECVKEKKGPRLNQDFFLSLLGRRVNGTQSSSRRQRRRLLRHEIFKRI
;
A
#
# COMPACT_ATOMS: atom_id res chain seq x y z
N MET A 1 19.55 -53.77 -19.84
CA MET A 1 19.15 -53.89 -18.42
C MET A 1 19.82 -52.78 -17.61
N ASN A 2 19.24 -51.57 -17.50
CA ASN A 2 19.80 -50.52 -16.61
C ASN A 2 18.87 -49.32 -16.29
N PHE A 3 17.63 -49.26 -16.82
CA PHE A 3 16.74 -48.12 -16.55
C PHE A 3 15.95 -48.25 -15.24
N PHE A 4 15.71 -49.49 -14.78
CA PHE A 4 14.93 -49.76 -13.57
C PHE A 4 15.64 -49.38 -12.26
N LEU A 5 16.97 -49.28 -12.26
CA LEU A 5 17.74 -48.92 -11.06
C LEU A 5 17.70 -47.40 -10.75
N PHE A 6 17.52 -46.53 -11.76
CA PHE A 6 17.42 -45.09 -11.54
C PHE A 6 16.07 -44.66 -10.94
N LEU A 7 14.97 -45.37 -11.26
CA LEU A 7 13.63 -45.06 -10.73
C LEU A 7 13.49 -45.34 -9.23
N LEU A 8 14.23 -46.31 -8.69
CA LEU A 8 14.18 -46.64 -7.26
C LEU A 8 15.00 -45.66 -6.40
N ALA A 9 15.97 -44.96 -6.96
CA ALA A 9 16.73 -43.93 -6.25
C ALA A 9 15.94 -42.62 -6.04
N PHE A 10 15.00 -42.28 -6.94
CA PHE A 10 14.17 -41.08 -6.82
C PHE A 10 13.03 -41.21 -5.80
N LEU A 11 12.60 -42.44 -5.46
CA LEU A 11 11.49 -42.66 -4.51
C LEU A 11 11.93 -42.69 -3.04
N ALA A 12 13.23 -42.69 -2.75
CA ALA A 12 13.76 -42.76 -1.39
C ALA A 12 13.98 -41.39 -0.72
N TRP A 13 13.73 -40.28 -1.43
CA TRP A 13 13.98 -38.93 -0.94
C TRP A 13 12.67 -38.16 -0.69
N THR A 14 11.72 -38.78 0.00
CA THR A 14 10.62 -38.04 0.62
C THR A 14 11.03 -37.71 2.05
N GLU A 15 11.90 -36.70 2.19
CA GLU A 15 12.13 -36.06 3.49
C GLU A 15 10.77 -35.56 4.00
N ALA A 16 10.38 -36.11 5.15
CA ALA A 16 9.16 -35.71 5.84
C ALA A 16 9.23 -34.20 6.11
N ALA A 17 8.45 -33.42 5.37
CA ALA A 17 8.36 -31.99 5.60
C ALA A 17 7.96 -31.76 7.06
N PRO A 18 8.72 -30.97 7.83
CA PRO A 18 8.42 -30.74 9.23
C PRO A 18 7.00 -30.17 9.36
N SER A 19 6.19 -30.79 10.22
CA SER A 19 4.82 -30.34 10.45
C SER A 19 4.86 -28.87 10.90
N PRO A 20 4.08 -27.99 10.27
CA PRO A 20 4.17 -26.57 10.56
C PRO A 20 3.81 -26.28 12.01
N PRO A 21 4.56 -25.38 12.67
CA PRO A 21 4.39 -25.07 14.07
C PRO A 21 2.99 -24.53 14.40
N GLN A 22 2.51 -24.85 15.60
CA GLN A 22 1.27 -24.30 16.12
C GLN A 22 1.41 -22.79 16.35
N CYS A 23 0.43 -22.01 15.88
CA CYS A 23 0.44 -20.54 15.98
C CYS A 23 0.57 -20.02 17.43
N GLY A 24 0.12 -20.80 18.43
CA GLY A 24 0.26 -20.43 19.84
C GLY A 24 1.72 -20.33 20.31
N LYS A 25 2.63 -21.12 19.73
CA LYS A 25 4.06 -21.11 20.09
C LYS A 25 4.84 -19.97 19.41
N ILE A 26 4.42 -19.59 18.20
CA ILE A 26 5.09 -18.56 17.40
C ILE A 26 4.66 -17.16 17.83
N ARG A 27 3.46 -17.03 18.41
CA ARG A 27 2.96 -15.72 18.82
C ARG A 27 3.93 -15.04 19.81
N GLY A 28 4.38 -13.84 19.45
CA GLY A 28 5.31 -13.03 20.23
C GLY A 28 6.79 -13.38 20.04
N SER A 29 7.12 -14.39 19.21
CA SER A 29 8.52 -14.67 18.85
C SER A 29 9.12 -13.51 18.06
N PRO A 30 10.44 -13.26 18.19
CA PRO A 30 11.13 -12.33 17.31
C PRO A 30 11.02 -12.80 15.85
N CYS A 31 10.92 -11.87 14.92
CA CYS A 31 10.89 -12.16 13.49
C CYS A 31 11.59 -11.07 12.70
N SER A 32 12.12 -11.44 11.53
CA SER A 32 12.55 -10.48 10.50
C SER A 32 11.58 -10.46 9.32
N GLU A 33 10.95 -11.60 9.03
CA GLU A 33 10.04 -11.79 7.90
C GLU A 33 8.70 -12.41 8.29
N ASP A 34 7.69 -12.19 7.45
CA ASP A 34 6.36 -12.80 7.64
C ASP A 34 6.36 -14.32 7.46
N SER A 35 7.31 -14.82 6.67
CA SER A 35 7.57 -16.25 6.46
C SER A 35 7.87 -16.96 7.78
N GLU A 36 8.55 -16.30 8.72
CA GLU A 36 8.86 -16.82 10.06
C GLU A 36 7.62 -16.92 10.95
N CYS A 37 6.61 -16.10 10.68
CA CYS A 37 5.34 -16.10 11.40
C CYS A 37 4.30 -17.05 10.78
N ALA A 38 4.66 -17.75 9.70
CA ALA A 38 3.77 -18.69 9.03
C ALA A 38 3.42 -19.88 9.95
N CYS A 39 2.12 -20.09 10.16
CA CYS A 39 1.63 -21.15 11.03
C CYS A 39 0.30 -21.72 10.51
N LEU A 40 0.08 -23.02 10.69
CA LEU A 40 -1.20 -23.65 10.35
C LEU A 40 -2.18 -23.47 11.51
N ASN A 41 -3.06 -22.47 11.41
CA ASN A 41 -4.23 -22.39 12.27
C ASN A 41 -5.40 -23.15 11.62
N ARG A 42 -5.70 -24.34 12.16
CA ARG A 42 -6.78 -25.23 11.69
C ARG A 42 -8.18 -24.59 11.77
N HIS A 43 -8.34 -23.51 12.55
CA HIS A 43 -9.65 -22.94 12.89
C HIS A 43 -9.82 -21.44 12.62
N ASN A 44 -8.81 -20.70 12.15
CA ASN A 44 -9.01 -19.27 11.84
C ASN A 44 -7.98 -18.70 10.85
N LYS A 45 -8.50 -17.88 9.93
CA LYS A 45 -7.80 -17.08 8.90
C LYS A 45 -6.79 -16.06 9.42
N SER A 46 -6.55 -15.95 10.73
CA SER A 46 -5.60 -14.97 11.26
C SER A 46 -4.17 -15.50 11.10
N SER A 47 -3.58 -15.27 9.92
CA SER A 47 -2.15 -15.38 9.71
C SER A 47 -1.45 -14.40 10.66
N LEU A 48 -0.50 -14.91 11.44
CA LEU A 48 0.41 -14.03 12.16
C LEU A 48 1.32 -13.37 11.13
N ILE A 49 1.63 -12.11 11.37
CA ILE A 49 2.56 -11.34 10.55
C ILE A 49 3.71 -10.85 11.42
N CYS A 50 4.83 -10.54 10.79
CA CYS A 50 5.90 -9.84 11.46
C CYS A 50 5.53 -8.34 11.53
N ASN A 51 5.24 -7.87 12.73
CA ASN A 51 4.88 -6.46 12.95
C ASN A 51 6.13 -5.55 12.93
N THR A 52 5.90 -4.25 13.01
CA THR A 52 6.99 -3.24 13.09
C THR A 52 7.88 -3.35 14.33
N ARG A 53 7.44 -4.08 15.36
CA ARG A 53 8.22 -4.36 16.57
C ARG A 53 9.05 -5.64 16.44
N LEU A 54 9.15 -6.19 15.22
CA LEU A 54 9.89 -7.42 14.93
C LEU A 54 9.36 -8.60 15.75
N ARG A 55 8.02 -8.71 15.89
CA ARG A 55 7.36 -9.81 16.59
C ARG A 55 6.21 -10.41 15.78
N CYS A 56 6.04 -11.72 15.91
CA CYS A 56 4.93 -12.44 15.30
C CYS A 56 3.62 -12.18 16.05
N GLU A 57 2.80 -11.29 15.54
CA GLU A 57 1.53 -10.90 16.14
C GLU A 57 0.40 -10.93 15.11
N LYS A 58 -0.84 -10.76 15.59
CA LYS A 58 -1.97 -10.61 14.68
C LYS A 58 -1.86 -9.27 13.95
N GLU A 59 -2.20 -9.27 12.67
CA GLU A 59 -2.24 -8.04 11.89
C GLU A 59 -3.16 -7.01 12.54
N THR A 60 -2.61 -5.83 12.82
CA THR A 60 -3.38 -4.68 13.29
C THR A 60 -3.76 -3.78 12.11
N PHE A 61 -4.74 -2.90 12.32
CA PHE A 61 -5.13 -1.91 11.31
C PHE A 61 -3.97 -1.00 10.89
N VAL A 62 -3.06 -0.67 11.81
CA VAL A 62 -1.87 0.14 11.53
C VAL A 62 -0.91 -0.61 10.62
N ASP A 63 -0.67 -1.90 10.89
CA ASP A 63 0.15 -2.75 10.03
C ASP A 63 -0.43 -2.82 8.62
N GLN A 64 -1.76 -2.93 8.49
CA GLN A 64 -2.43 -2.98 7.21
C GLN A 64 -2.24 -1.68 6.40
N ILE A 65 -2.31 -0.51 7.05
CA ILE A 65 -2.04 0.78 6.39
C ILE A 65 -0.58 0.85 5.95
N GLN A 66 0.35 0.46 6.82
CA GLN A 66 1.78 0.54 6.55
C GLN A 66 2.20 -0.40 5.43
N ARG A 67 1.65 -1.62 5.38
CA ARG A 67 1.90 -2.61 4.32
C ARG A 67 1.36 -2.20 2.95
N ARG A 68 0.42 -1.25 2.90
CA ARG A 68 -0.05 -0.65 1.64
C ARG A 68 0.88 0.45 1.12
N GLN A 69 1.88 0.88 1.90
CA GLN A 69 2.89 1.82 1.42
C GLN A 69 3.80 1.11 0.41
N PRO A 70 4.23 1.81 -0.66
CA PRO A 70 5.27 1.28 -1.53
C PRO A 70 6.54 1.04 -0.70
N CYS A 71 7.06 -0.18 -0.74
CA CYS A 71 8.26 -0.58 0.00
C CYS A 71 8.19 -0.29 1.51
N HIS A 72 7.20 -0.88 2.18
CA HIS A 72 6.87 -0.68 3.60
C HIS A 72 8.00 -0.84 4.63
N ARG A 73 9.13 -1.47 4.28
CA ARG A 73 10.33 -1.62 5.15
C ARG A 73 11.42 -0.60 4.89
N ILE A 74 11.32 0.13 3.78
CA ILE A 74 12.31 1.11 3.31
C ILE A 74 11.75 2.52 3.46
N TYR A 75 10.43 2.66 3.39
CA TYR A 75 9.79 3.95 3.62
C TYR A 75 10.12 4.49 5.02
N LYS A 76 10.67 5.71 5.08
CA LYS A 76 11.16 6.38 6.30
C LYS A 76 12.30 5.66 7.03
N THR A 77 13.10 4.85 6.34
CA THR A 77 14.38 4.41 6.89
C THR A 77 15.44 5.49 6.72
N TYR A 78 16.43 5.48 7.62
CA TYR A 78 17.59 6.36 7.53
C TYR A 78 18.35 6.13 6.20
N CYS A 79 18.79 7.21 5.57
CA CYS A 79 19.60 7.19 4.35
C CYS A 79 20.59 8.36 4.31
N GLU A 80 21.65 8.22 3.52
CA GLU A 80 22.60 9.29 3.20
C GLU A 80 22.52 9.68 1.73
N VAL A 81 22.25 8.71 0.86
CA VAL A 81 22.15 8.90 -0.59
C VAL A 81 20.91 8.21 -1.15
N ASN A 82 20.44 8.66 -2.32
CA ASN A 82 19.24 8.11 -2.97
C ASN A 82 19.35 6.60 -3.28
N THR A 83 20.56 6.07 -3.44
CA THR A 83 20.80 4.65 -3.69
C THR A 83 20.57 3.77 -2.46
N ASP A 84 20.52 4.36 -1.26
CA ASP A 84 20.25 3.66 0.00
C ASP A 84 18.76 3.30 0.16
N CYS A 85 17.91 3.80 -0.75
CA CYS A 85 16.47 3.55 -0.78
C CYS A 85 16.06 2.60 -1.93
N PRO A 86 16.52 1.33 -1.96
CA PRO A 86 16.27 0.43 -3.07
C PRO A 86 14.82 -0.06 -3.09
N CYS A 87 13.96 0.62 -3.84
CA CYS A 87 12.56 0.23 -4.01
C CYS A 87 12.24 -0.06 -5.48
N GLY A 88 11.87 -1.32 -5.78
CA GLY A 88 11.52 -1.73 -7.15
C GLY A 88 10.15 -1.23 -7.61
N GLU A 89 9.20 -1.06 -6.69
CA GLU A 89 7.82 -0.69 -7.00
C GLU A 89 7.63 0.83 -7.19
N ALA A 90 8.46 1.65 -6.54
CA ALA A 90 8.38 3.11 -6.59
C ALA A 90 9.76 3.76 -6.47
N ARG A 91 9.94 4.91 -7.10
CA ARG A 91 11.13 5.73 -6.90
C ARG A 91 11.07 6.40 -5.53
N LEU A 92 11.94 5.95 -4.62
CA LEU A 92 12.23 6.62 -3.36
C LEU A 92 13.48 7.48 -3.52
N ILE A 93 13.51 8.61 -2.82
CA ILE A 93 14.65 9.52 -2.73
C ILE A 93 14.99 9.74 -1.26
N CYS A 94 16.24 10.05 -0.97
CA CYS A 94 16.68 10.43 0.37
C CYS A 94 16.44 11.94 0.57
N GLU A 95 15.46 12.29 1.40
CA GLU A 95 15.12 13.67 1.77
C GLU A 95 15.19 13.73 3.31
N ASP A 96 15.92 14.70 3.88
CA ASP A 96 16.08 14.85 5.33
C ASP A 96 16.58 13.58 6.05
N HIS A 97 17.52 12.85 5.44
CA HIS A 97 18.02 11.56 5.91
C HIS A 97 16.96 10.45 6.02
N GLU A 98 15.81 10.60 5.35
CA GLU A 98 14.76 9.59 5.30
C GLU A 98 14.42 9.22 3.86
N CYS A 99 14.21 7.92 3.63
CA CYS A 99 13.71 7.43 2.36
C CYS A 99 12.23 7.82 2.19
N VAL A 100 11.96 8.79 1.33
CA VAL A 100 10.62 9.29 1.04
C VAL A 100 10.23 9.09 -0.43
N LYS A 101 8.93 9.18 -0.70
CA LYS A 101 8.42 9.08 -2.07
C LYS A 101 8.76 10.35 -2.84
N GLU A 102 9.31 10.20 -4.04
CA GLU A 102 9.55 11.33 -4.94
C GLU A 102 8.25 12.10 -5.15
N LYS A 103 8.22 13.36 -4.68
CA LYS A 103 7.10 14.26 -4.92
C LYS A 103 7.10 14.55 -6.42
N LYS A 104 6.11 14.04 -7.15
CA LYS A 104 5.83 14.54 -8.49
C LYS A 104 5.53 16.02 -8.32
N GLY A 105 6.50 16.87 -8.67
CA GLY A 105 6.33 18.31 -8.60
C GLY A 105 5.02 18.72 -9.25
N PRO A 106 4.39 19.82 -8.82
CA PRO A 106 3.24 20.34 -9.53
C PRO A 106 3.66 20.45 -10.99
N ARG A 107 3.02 19.68 -11.88
CA ARG A 107 3.08 19.97 -13.31
C ARG A 107 2.63 21.42 -13.37
N LEU A 108 3.56 22.35 -13.57
CA LEU A 108 3.25 23.72 -13.86
C LEU A 108 2.31 23.64 -15.05
N ASN A 109 1.03 23.79 -14.78
CA ASN A 109 0.02 23.91 -15.79
C ASN A 109 0.34 25.25 -16.42
N GLN A 110 1.15 25.21 -17.47
CA GLN A 110 1.68 26.38 -18.19
C GLN A 110 0.54 27.29 -18.67
N ASP A 111 -0.69 26.76 -18.68
CA ASP A 111 -1.95 27.43 -18.95
C ASP A 111 -2.38 28.48 -17.90
N PHE A 112 -1.88 28.44 -16.65
CA PHE A 112 -2.31 29.42 -15.63
C PHE A 112 -1.55 30.75 -15.71
N PHE A 113 -0.28 30.75 -16.12
CA PHE A 113 0.53 31.98 -16.21
C PHE A 113 0.16 32.87 -17.42
N LEU A 114 -0.42 32.30 -18.48
CA LEU A 114 -0.92 33.09 -19.62
C LEU A 114 -2.25 33.80 -19.33
N SER A 115 -2.93 33.51 -18.20
CA SER A 115 -4.14 34.24 -17.78
C SER A 115 -3.86 35.49 -16.95
N LEU A 116 -2.62 35.67 -16.45
CA LEU A 116 -2.23 36.80 -15.59
C LEU A 116 -1.67 38.01 -16.37
N LEU A 117 -1.39 37.87 -17.67
CA LEU A 117 -0.86 38.96 -18.51
C LEU A 117 -1.80 39.41 -19.64
N GLY A 118 -3.08 38.98 -19.66
CA GLY A 118 -3.98 39.39 -20.74
C GLY A 118 -5.46 39.22 -20.45
N ARG A 119 -6.08 40.19 -19.77
CA ARG A 119 -7.43 40.71 -20.10
C ARG A 119 -7.86 41.82 -19.14
N ARG A 120 -7.50 43.07 -19.47
CA ARG A 120 -8.42 44.20 -19.26
C ARG A 120 -9.30 44.29 -20.50
N VAL A 121 -10.46 43.65 -20.46
CA VAL A 121 -11.62 44.11 -21.25
C VAL A 121 -12.84 43.94 -20.37
N ASN A 122 -13.42 45.07 -19.99
CA ASN A 122 -14.70 45.19 -19.33
C ASN A 122 -15.78 44.46 -20.15
N GLY A 123 -16.60 43.64 -19.50
CA GLY A 123 -17.65 42.89 -20.20
C GLY A 123 -18.58 42.16 -19.23
N THR A 124 -19.42 42.95 -18.58
CA THR A 124 -20.79 42.63 -18.12
C THR A 124 -21.28 41.17 -18.09
N GLN A 125 -21.72 40.80 -16.88
CA GLN A 125 -22.97 40.10 -16.59
C GLN A 125 -23.03 38.55 -16.63
N SER A 126 -23.46 38.05 -15.46
CA SER A 126 -24.49 37.01 -15.29
C SER A 126 -24.05 35.55 -15.31
N SER A 127 -23.69 35.08 -14.11
CA SER A 127 -23.73 33.67 -13.69
C SER A 127 -25.15 33.10 -13.78
N SER A 128 -25.38 32.13 -14.69
CA SER A 128 -26.66 31.41 -14.82
C SER A 128 -26.89 30.33 -13.75
N ARG A 129 -25.96 30.14 -12.80
CA ARG A 129 -26.02 29.03 -11.82
C ARG A 129 -26.62 29.37 -10.45
N ARG A 130 -26.98 30.63 -10.19
CA ARG A 130 -27.60 31.05 -8.90
C ARG A 130 -29.11 31.32 -8.93
N GLN A 131 -29.77 31.20 -10.09
CA GLN A 131 -31.18 31.59 -10.25
C GLN A 131 -32.18 30.44 -10.46
N ARG A 132 -31.75 29.17 -10.28
CA ARG A 132 -32.61 27.98 -10.47
C ARG A 132 -32.97 27.22 -9.19
N ARG A 133 -32.98 27.90 -8.03
CA ARG A 133 -33.42 27.35 -6.74
C ARG A 133 -34.61 28.08 -6.09
N ARG A 134 -35.33 28.95 -6.81
CA ARG A 134 -36.47 29.70 -6.25
C ARG A 134 -37.82 29.56 -7.00
N LEU A 135 -37.94 28.68 -7.99
CA LEU A 135 -39.19 28.52 -8.75
C LEU A 135 -39.68 27.06 -8.93
N LEU A 136 -39.37 26.18 -7.96
CA LEU A 136 -40.00 24.85 -7.87
C LEU A 136 -40.48 24.52 -6.45
N ARG A 137 -40.76 25.56 -5.64
CA ARG A 137 -41.36 25.43 -4.30
C ARG A 137 -42.84 25.86 -4.25
N HIS A 138 -43.47 26.09 -5.40
CA HIS A 138 -44.84 26.64 -5.47
C HIS A 138 -45.88 25.78 -6.21
N GLU A 139 -45.53 24.58 -6.69
CA GLU A 139 -46.45 23.71 -7.47
C GLU A 139 -46.75 22.35 -6.81
N ILE A 140 -46.30 22.09 -5.56
CA ILE A 140 -46.59 20.84 -4.84
C ILE A 140 -47.72 21.00 -3.80
N PHE A 141 -48.25 22.22 -3.59
CA PHE A 141 -49.29 22.51 -2.60
C PHE A 141 -50.65 22.90 -3.19
N LYS A 142 -50.95 22.49 -4.43
CA LYS A 142 -52.22 22.86 -5.09
C LYS A 142 -52.98 21.74 -5.80
N ARG A 143 -52.72 20.48 -5.45
CA ARG A 143 -53.64 19.37 -5.72
C ARG A 143 -53.74 18.45 -4.50
N ILE A 144 -54.58 18.91 -3.59
CA ILE A 144 -55.62 18.06 -2.97
C ILE A 144 -56.54 17.59 -4.10
#